data_AF-A0A524QD61-F1
#
_entry.id   AF-A0A524QD61-F1
#
_cell.length_a   1.000
_cell.length_b   1.000
_cell.length_c   1.000
_cell.angle_alpha   90.00
_cell.angle_beta   90.00
_cell.angle_gamma   90.00
#
_symmetry.space_group_name_H-M   'P 1'
#
loop_
_entity.id
_entity.type
_entity.pdbx_description
1 polymer ?
#
loop_
_entity_poly.entity_id
_entity_poly.type
_entity_poly.pdbx_seq_one_letter_code
_entity_poly.pdbx_strand_id
1 'polypeptide(L)'
;MQDIEWNERHVESLQLNGTSVRSRIYLPDRIAVSKVGALKPNMVGGVGQSLQEFVIHHDVAAAFSEAGFSGFSLRPVFNSKTETAYTEIHQLYSDVIMPAAELGRKTPPADGGGVRQLGCLVYENLEQHDVADFNRTAEDWAAGNMPLWVVSDRVRELFLRNKLKGWAFRPVLVKASEMHIEYERLWNGLFEQVAANSQNFF
;
A
#
# COMPACT_ATOMS: atom_id res chain seq x y z
N MET A 1 5.27 -23.80 -3.22
CA MET A 1 6.56 -23.11 -3.36
C MET A 1 6.29 -21.90 -4.23
N GLN A 2 6.71 -20.73 -3.79
CA GLN A 2 6.55 -19.47 -4.52
C GLN A 2 7.97 -19.05 -4.90
N ASP A 3 8.18 -18.75 -6.18
CA ASP A 3 9.46 -18.23 -6.67
C ASP A 3 9.22 -16.80 -7.14
N ILE A 4 10.03 -15.88 -6.63
CA ILE A 4 9.90 -14.45 -6.88
C ILE A 4 11.29 -13.91 -7.25
N GLU A 5 11.35 -13.21 -8.38
CA GLU A 5 12.53 -12.43 -8.76
C GLU A 5 12.31 -10.98 -8.32
N TRP A 6 13.35 -10.35 -7.78
CA TRP A 6 13.26 -9.05 -7.12
C TRP A 6 14.05 -7.98 -7.87
N ASN A 7 13.47 -6.79 -7.96
CA ASN A 7 14.14 -5.55 -8.36
C ASN A 7 14.44 -4.72 -7.11
N GLU A 8 15.71 -4.47 -6.84
CA GLU A 8 16.12 -3.58 -5.75
C GLU A 8 16.08 -2.12 -6.23
N ARG A 9 15.38 -1.27 -5.49
CA ARG A 9 15.39 0.18 -5.70
C ARG A 9 15.86 0.88 -4.44
N HIS A 10 16.61 1.96 -4.62
CA HIS A 10 17.04 2.83 -3.52
C HIS A 10 16.23 4.11 -3.55
N VAL A 11 15.47 4.37 -2.50
CA VAL A 11 14.65 5.57 -2.37
C VAL A 11 14.95 6.30 -1.07
N GLU A 12 14.75 7.61 -1.07
CA GLU A 12 14.72 8.37 0.18
C GLU A 12 13.45 7.98 0.93
N SER A 13 13.59 7.59 2.19
CA SER A 13 12.50 7.12 3.03
C SER A 13 12.61 7.75 4.42
N LEU A 14 11.48 7.95 5.07
CA LEU A 14 11.47 8.32 6.47
C LEU A 14 11.55 7.07 7.34
N GLN A 15 12.64 6.94 8.10
CA GLN A 15 12.68 5.93 9.15
C GLN A 15 11.86 6.36 10.36
N LEU A 16 11.45 5.38 11.17
CA LEU A 16 10.54 5.56 12.31
C LEU A 16 11.01 6.59 13.36
N ASN A 17 12.28 6.99 13.33
CA ASN A 17 12.89 8.00 14.20
C ASN A 17 12.86 9.42 13.61
N GLY A 18 12.19 9.66 12.48
CA GLY A 18 12.05 10.98 11.87
C GLY A 18 13.31 11.47 11.13
N THR A 19 14.32 10.62 10.97
CA THR A 19 15.45 10.90 10.06
C THR A 19 15.12 10.37 8.67
N SER A 20 15.23 11.23 7.65
CA SER A 20 15.28 10.79 6.25
C SER A 20 16.58 10.03 6.05
N VAL A 21 16.47 8.73 5.74
CA VAL A 21 17.60 7.87 5.38
C VAL A 21 17.24 7.19 4.08
N ARG A 22 18.22 7.06 3.18
CA ARG A 22 18.06 6.30 1.96
C ARG A 22 17.89 4.82 2.31
N SER A 23 16.69 4.28 2.12
CA SER A 23 16.39 2.87 2.38
C SER A 23 16.26 2.09 1.07
N ARG A 24 16.38 0.78 1.21
CA ARG A 24 16.18 -0.16 0.11
C ARG A 24 14.72 -0.59 0.13
N ILE A 25 14.07 -0.52 -1.02
CA ILE A 25 12.78 -1.15 -1.22
C ILE A 25 12.90 -2.23 -2.29
N TYR A 26 12.10 -3.28 -2.16
CA TYR A 26 12.06 -4.39 -3.12
C TYR A 26 10.73 -4.42 -3.84
N LEU A 27 10.79 -4.43 -5.17
CA LEU A 27 9.63 -4.62 -6.04
C LEU A 27 9.77 -5.98 -6.73
N PRO A 28 8.78 -6.88 -6.68
CA PRO A 28 8.87 -8.17 -7.36
C PRO A 28 8.75 -7.97 -8.87
N ASP A 29 9.77 -8.42 -9.60
CA ASP A 29 9.77 -8.33 -11.05
C ASP A 29 8.98 -9.45 -11.70
N ARG A 30 8.96 -10.63 -11.07
CA ARG A 30 8.28 -11.83 -11.54
C ARG A 30 7.66 -12.56 -10.36
N ILE A 31 6.43 -13.03 -10.54
CA ILE A 31 5.73 -13.87 -9.55
C ILE A 31 5.41 -15.23 -10.17
N ALA A 32 5.89 -16.31 -9.53
CA ALA A 32 5.49 -17.67 -9.84
C ALA A 32 4.76 -18.32 -8.66
N VAL A 33 3.57 -18.87 -8.91
CA VAL A 33 2.73 -19.53 -7.92
C VAL A 33 2.27 -20.91 -8.39
N SER A 34 2.22 -21.87 -7.48
CA SER A 34 1.87 -23.25 -7.82
C SER A 34 0.40 -23.43 -8.23
N LYS A 35 -0.49 -22.55 -7.76
CA LYS A 35 -1.93 -22.55 -8.05
C LYS A 35 -2.49 -21.14 -7.90
N VAL A 36 -3.49 -20.82 -8.71
CA VAL A 36 -4.25 -19.56 -8.64
C VAL A 36 -5.77 -19.77 -8.62
N GLY A 37 -6.20 -21.05 -8.65
CA GLY A 37 -7.55 -21.49 -9.04
C GLY A 37 -8.73 -21.11 -8.14
N ALA A 38 -8.60 -20.07 -7.33
CA ALA A 38 -9.71 -19.49 -6.56
C ALA A 38 -9.89 -17.98 -6.79
N LEU A 39 -9.07 -17.34 -7.64
CA LEU A 39 -9.23 -15.92 -7.93
C LEU A 39 -10.45 -15.71 -8.84
N LYS A 40 -11.47 -15.04 -8.32
CA LYS A 40 -12.72 -14.78 -9.04
C LYS A 40 -12.59 -13.55 -9.95
N PRO A 41 -13.44 -13.43 -11.00
CA PRO A 41 -13.50 -12.28 -11.90
C PRO A 41 -13.52 -10.90 -11.24
N ASN A 42 -14.11 -10.77 -10.06
CA ASN A 42 -14.23 -9.51 -9.34
C ASN A 42 -13.27 -9.40 -8.14
N MET A 43 -12.14 -10.10 -8.16
CA MET A 43 -11.28 -10.23 -6.99
C MET A 43 -9.82 -9.91 -7.28
N VAL A 44 -9.20 -9.26 -6.30
CA VAL A 44 -7.76 -9.11 -6.13
C VAL A 44 -7.28 -10.13 -5.11
N GLY A 45 -6.22 -10.86 -5.42
CA GLY A 45 -5.64 -11.89 -4.56
C GLY A 45 -4.29 -11.46 -4.03
N GLY A 46 -4.06 -11.59 -2.72
CA GLY A 46 -2.74 -11.42 -2.14
C GLY A 46 -1.80 -12.58 -2.50
N VAL A 47 -0.55 -12.27 -2.81
CA VAL A 47 0.51 -13.25 -3.06
C VAL A 47 1.27 -13.48 -1.76
N GLY A 48 1.14 -14.67 -1.18
CA GLY A 48 1.76 -14.98 0.12
C GLY A 48 1.18 -14.14 1.28
N GLN A 49 1.50 -14.51 2.52
CA GLN A 49 0.98 -13.79 3.68
C GLN A 49 1.78 -12.52 4.01
N SER A 50 3.03 -12.42 3.54
CA SER A 50 3.96 -11.35 3.91
C SER A 50 4.31 -10.41 2.77
N LEU A 51 4.03 -10.77 1.50
CA LEU A 51 4.66 -10.09 0.36
C LEU A 51 4.01 -8.76 -0.01
N GLN A 52 2.81 -8.43 0.50
CA GLN A 52 2.08 -7.19 0.17
C GLN A 52 1.88 -6.96 -1.35
N GLU A 53 1.85 -8.06 -2.10
CA GLU A 53 1.76 -8.07 -3.55
C GLU A 53 0.48 -8.72 -4.00
N PHE A 54 -0.01 -8.30 -5.16
CA PHE A 54 -1.34 -8.64 -5.61
C PHE A 54 -1.36 -9.18 -7.03
N VAL A 55 -2.21 -10.18 -7.22
CA VAL A 55 -2.62 -10.70 -8.52
C VAL A 55 -4.08 -10.38 -8.75
N ILE A 56 -4.45 -10.09 -9.99
CA ILE A 56 -5.80 -9.71 -10.39
C ILE A 56 -6.27 -10.54 -11.57
N HIS A 57 -7.57 -10.81 -11.62
CA HIS A 57 -8.20 -11.40 -12.80
C HIS A 57 -8.22 -10.39 -13.95
N HIS A 58 -8.19 -10.87 -15.20
CA HIS A 58 -8.20 -10.00 -16.38
C HIS A 58 -9.43 -9.07 -16.41
N ASP A 59 -10.58 -9.50 -15.90
CA ASP A 59 -11.78 -8.67 -15.78
C ASP A 59 -11.59 -7.45 -14.85
N VAL A 60 -10.85 -7.63 -13.74
CA VAL A 60 -10.48 -6.51 -12.86
C VAL A 60 -9.53 -5.58 -13.60
N ALA A 61 -8.58 -6.14 -14.34
CA ALA A 61 -7.62 -5.37 -15.13
C ALA A 61 -8.30 -4.56 -16.26
N ALA A 62 -9.32 -5.13 -16.90
CA ALA A 62 -10.16 -4.46 -17.87
C ALA A 62 -10.91 -3.29 -17.21
N ALA A 63 -11.51 -3.50 -16.03
CA ALA A 63 -12.18 -2.43 -15.29
C ALA A 63 -11.24 -1.27 -14.91
N PHE A 64 -9.98 -1.56 -14.56
CA PHE A 64 -8.98 -0.51 -14.29
C PHE A 64 -8.60 0.26 -15.56
N SER A 65 -8.45 -0.46 -16.68
CA SER A 65 -8.12 0.14 -17.97
C SER A 65 -9.27 1.01 -18.51
N GLU A 66 -10.50 0.52 -18.43
CA GLU A 66 -11.72 1.26 -18.82
C GLU A 66 -11.94 2.51 -17.96
N ALA A 67 -11.59 2.44 -16.67
CA ALA A 67 -11.62 3.60 -15.77
C ALA A 67 -10.52 4.63 -16.06
N GLY A 68 -9.57 4.30 -16.94
CA GLY A 68 -8.46 5.17 -17.32
C GLY A 68 -7.48 5.41 -16.18
N PHE A 69 -7.25 4.41 -15.31
CA PHE A 69 -6.32 4.55 -14.19
C PHE A 69 -4.87 4.55 -14.66
N SER A 70 -4.03 5.35 -13.99
CA SER A 70 -2.59 5.47 -14.26
C SER A 70 -1.72 4.77 -13.20
N GLY A 71 -0.42 4.62 -13.49
CA GLY A 71 0.58 4.16 -12.51
C GLY A 71 0.58 2.66 -12.23
N PHE A 72 -0.13 1.86 -13.03
CA PHE A 72 -0.05 0.40 -12.96
C PHE A 72 0.30 -0.22 -14.31
N SER A 73 0.86 -1.42 -14.25
CA SER A 73 1.05 -2.32 -15.38
C SER A 73 0.68 -3.74 -14.98
N LEU A 74 0.43 -4.58 -15.99
CA LEU A 74 0.06 -5.98 -15.82
C LEU A 74 1.25 -6.84 -16.22
N ARG A 75 1.73 -7.67 -15.29
CA ARG A 75 2.81 -8.62 -15.56
C ARG A 75 2.29 -10.05 -15.58
N PRO A 76 2.89 -10.95 -16.39
CA PRO A 76 2.51 -12.35 -16.38
C PRO A 76 2.76 -13.00 -15.02
N VAL A 77 1.82 -13.84 -14.57
CA VAL A 77 2.03 -14.72 -13.42
C VAL A 77 2.32 -16.12 -13.92
N PHE A 78 3.35 -16.76 -13.38
CA PHE A 78 3.79 -18.06 -13.86
C PHE A 78 3.34 -19.20 -12.95
N ASN A 79 3.11 -20.37 -13.55
CA ASN A 79 3.02 -21.60 -12.78
C ASN A 79 4.43 -22.00 -12.32
N SER A 80 4.63 -22.14 -11.01
CA SER A 80 5.95 -22.42 -10.43
C SER A 80 6.53 -23.81 -10.81
N LYS A 81 5.73 -24.71 -11.40
CA LYS A 81 6.19 -26.05 -11.81
C LYS A 81 6.45 -26.14 -13.31
N THR A 82 5.59 -25.53 -14.11
CA THR A 82 5.63 -25.64 -15.57
C THR A 82 6.24 -24.42 -16.24
N GLU A 83 6.46 -23.34 -15.50
CA GLU A 83 6.93 -22.03 -15.98
C GLU A 83 6.06 -21.41 -17.09
N THR A 84 4.87 -21.93 -17.29
CA THR A 84 3.88 -21.38 -18.23
C THR A 84 3.12 -20.24 -17.54
N ALA A 85 2.91 -19.14 -18.27
CA ALA A 85 2.09 -18.04 -17.77
C ALA A 85 0.61 -18.45 -17.67
N TYR A 86 -0.07 -17.98 -16.62
CA TYR A 86 -1.53 -18.02 -16.56
C TYR A 86 -2.10 -16.94 -17.50
N THR A 87 -3.16 -17.26 -18.23
CA THR A 87 -3.77 -16.32 -19.20
C THR A 87 -4.74 -15.34 -18.54
N GLU A 88 -5.48 -15.80 -17.53
CA GLU A 88 -6.58 -15.03 -16.93
C GLU A 88 -6.14 -14.14 -15.76
N ILE A 89 -4.88 -14.24 -15.35
CA ILE A 89 -4.39 -13.65 -14.11
C ILE A 89 -3.08 -12.93 -14.34
N HIS A 90 -3.03 -11.71 -13.84
CA HIS A 90 -1.90 -10.81 -13.97
C HIS A 90 -1.42 -10.38 -12.60
N GLN A 91 -0.12 -10.18 -12.45
CA GLN A 91 0.44 -9.43 -11.35
C GLN A 91 0.07 -7.97 -11.58
N LEU A 92 -0.52 -7.35 -10.57
CA LEU A 92 -0.67 -5.90 -10.52
C LEU A 92 0.68 -5.32 -10.10
N TYR A 93 1.29 -4.52 -10.98
CA TYR A 93 2.62 -3.95 -10.75
C TYR A 93 2.59 -2.43 -10.84
N SER A 94 3.38 -1.76 -10.00
CA SER A 94 3.63 -0.32 -10.06
C SER A 94 5.06 -0.06 -9.61
N ASP A 95 5.79 0.72 -10.38
CA ASP A 95 7.09 1.30 -10.06
C ASP A 95 7.02 2.80 -9.78
N VAL A 96 5.82 3.37 -9.75
CA VAL A 96 5.58 4.75 -9.32
C VAL A 96 5.68 4.81 -7.81
N ILE A 97 6.75 5.41 -7.31
CA ILE A 97 7.03 5.52 -5.88
C ILE A 97 6.73 6.95 -5.43
N MET A 98 5.86 7.07 -4.43
CA MET A 98 5.52 8.34 -3.80
C MET A 98 6.74 8.95 -3.09
N PRO A 99 6.77 10.27 -2.87
CA PRO A 99 7.73 10.85 -1.93
C PRO A 99 7.57 10.23 -0.53
N ALA A 100 8.58 10.36 0.32
CA ALA A 100 8.47 9.90 1.70
C ALA A 100 7.34 10.62 2.44
N ALA A 101 6.51 9.85 3.14
CA ALA A 101 5.42 10.35 3.94
C ALA A 101 5.87 10.70 5.35
N GLU A 102 5.29 11.75 5.92
CA GLU A 102 5.41 12.03 7.34
C GLU A 102 4.57 11.04 8.15
N LEU A 103 5.14 10.57 9.26
CA LEU A 103 4.34 9.91 10.30
C LEU A 103 3.45 10.96 10.95
N GLY A 104 2.14 10.73 10.96
CA GLY A 104 1.22 11.55 11.76
C GLY A 104 1.73 11.66 13.19
N ARG A 105 1.82 12.89 13.73
CA ARG A 105 2.49 13.30 14.99
C ARG A 105 2.11 12.52 16.25
N LYS A 106 1.10 11.65 16.18
CA LYS A 106 0.53 10.93 17.32
C LYS A 106 0.36 9.44 17.08
N THR A 107 1.29 8.84 16.35
CA THR A 107 1.35 7.38 16.22
C THR A 107 1.94 6.80 17.52
N PRO A 108 1.18 6.01 18.30
CA PRO A 108 1.74 5.41 19.50
C PRO A 108 2.85 4.42 19.11
N PRO A 109 3.97 4.37 19.86
CA PRO A 109 4.94 3.28 19.70
C PRO A 109 4.22 1.95 19.96
N ALA A 110 4.54 0.88 19.23
CA ALA A 110 4.06 -0.43 19.63
C ALA A 110 4.88 -0.95 20.80
N ASP A 111 4.25 -1.84 21.56
CA ASP A 111 4.96 -2.75 22.46
C ASP A 111 6.08 -3.47 21.68
N GLY A 112 7.33 -3.26 22.09
CA GLY A 112 8.51 -3.84 21.43
C GLY A 112 9.31 -2.89 20.54
N GLY A 113 9.03 -1.58 20.53
CA GLY A 113 9.90 -0.56 19.91
C GLY A 113 9.78 -0.41 18.39
N GLY A 114 8.94 -1.22 17.73
CA GLY A 114 8.43 -0.92 16.40
C GLY A 114 7.22 0.01 16.51
N VAL A 115 7.08 1.01 15.67
CA VAL A 115 5.83 1.78 15.60
C VAL A 115 4.80 0.88 14.92
N ARG A 116 3.72 0.49 15.61
CA ARG A 116 2.70 -0.38 15.01
C ARG A 116 2.04 0.36 13.85
N GLN A 117 1.61 -0.41 12.86
CA GLN A 117 0.94 -0.09 11.58
C GLN A 117 -0.39 0.69 11.69
N LEU A 118 -0.47 1.72 12.53
CA LEU A 118 -1.68 2.51 12.77
C LEU A 118 -1.46 4.03 12.71
N GLY A 119 -0.24 4.47 12.36
CA GLY A 119 -0.01 5.85 11.95
C GLY A 119 -0.65 6.07 10.59
N CYS A 120 -1.45 7.12 10.45
CA CYS A 120 -1.91 7.54 9.13
C CYS A 120 -0.72 8.17 8.39
N LEU A 121 -0.45 7.69 7.18
CA LEU A 121 0.51 8.31 6.27
C LEU A 121 0.05 9.73 5.95
N VAL A 122 0.91 10.72 6.15
CA VAL A 122 0.63 12.11 5.77
C VAL A 122 1.63 12.53 4.71
N TYR A 123 1.13 12.85 3.51
CA TYR A 123 1.95 13.32 2.41
C TYR A 123 1.90 14.84 2.30
N GLU A 124 3.05 15.47 2.11
CA GLU A 124 3.16 16.90 1.84
C GLU A 124 3.42 17.15 0.35
N ASN A 125 2.95 18.29 -0.16
CA ASN A 125 3.25 18.78 -1.51
C ASN A 125 2.92 17.81 -2.66
N LEU A 126 1.94 16.91 -2.53
CA LEU A 126 1.59 15.94 -3.58
C LEU A 126 1.29 16.59 -4.94
N GLU A 127 0.79 17.83 -4.96
CA GLU A 127 0.55 18.59 -6.20
C GLU A 127 1.82 18.86 -7.02
N GLN A 128 3.00 18.81 -6.39
CA GLN A 128 4.30 18.97 -7.04
C GLN A 128 4.86 17.65 -7.58
N HIS A 129 4.17 16.54 -7.32
CA HIS A 129 4.55 15.21 -7.73
C HIS A 129 3.55 14.67 -8.76
N ASP A 130 4.05 13.89 -9.72
CA ASP A 130 3.20 13.18 -10.68
C ASP A 130 2.61 11.93 -10.02
N VAL A 131 1.62 12.15 -9.15
CA VAL A 131 0.94 11.09 -8.39
C VAL A 131 -0.06 10.38 -9.29
N ALA A 132 0.11 9.07 -9.44
CA ALA A 132 -0.76 8.25 -10.26
C ALA A 132 -1.96 7.69 -9.48
N ASP A 133 -2.86 6.94 -10.14
CA ASP A 133 -3.94 6.25 -9.44
C ASP A 133 -3.44 5.04 -8.63
N PHE A 134 -2.34 4.41 -9.05
CA PHE A 134 -1.65 3.34 -8.34
C PHE A 134 -0.20 3.71 -8.08
N ASN A 135 0.22 3.66 -6.82
CA ASN A 135 1.56 4.03 -6.39
C ASN A 135 2.05 3.09 -5.29
N ARG A 136 3.34 3.22 -4.97
CA ARG A 136 4.03 2.59 -3.85
C ARG A 136 4.46 3.62 -2.82
N THR A 137 4.40 3.25 -1.55
CA THR A 137 5.06 4.03 -0.48
C THR A 137 6.57 4.03 -0.70
N ALA A 138 7.27 5.09 -0.27
CA ALA A 138 8.73 5.03 -0.15
C ALA A 138 9.16 4.26 1.11
N GLU A 139 8.23 4.09 2.05
CA GLU A 139 8.41 3.44 3.33
C GLU A 139 8.48 1.91 3.20
N ASP A 140 9.39 1.30 3.96
CA ASP A 140 9.73 -0.13 3.94
C ASP A 140 8.98 -0.93 5.02
N TRP A 141 7.73 -0.53 5.32
CA TRP A 141 6.98 -0.99 6.49
C TRP A 141 6.46 -2.43 6.44
N ALA A 142 6.59 -3.10 5.29
CA ALA A 142 6.27 -4.52 5.18
C ALA A 142 7.51 -5.39 5.42
N ALA A 143 7.27 -6.66 5.79
CA ALA A 143 8.34 -7.60 6.05
C ALA A 143 9.27 -7.76 4.85
N GLY A 144 10.59 -7.61 5.03
CA GLY A 144 11.55 -7.71 3.92
C GLY A 144 11.66 -6.42 3.09
N ASN A 145 11.39 -5.27 3.71
CA ASN A 145 11.54 -3.94 3.13
C ASN A 145 10.71 -3.73 1.84
N MET A 146 9.47 -4.23 1.83
CA MET A 146 8.59 -4.03 0.67
C MET A 146 7.70 -2.81 0.89
N PRO A 147 7.45 -2.03 -0.18
CA PRO A 147 6.57 -0.89 -0.09
C PRO A 147 5.10 -1.31 -0.13
N LEU A 148 4.27 -0.60 0.62
CA LEU A 148 2.83 -0.77 0.58
C LEU A 148 2.23 -0.08 -0.65
N TRP A 149 0.99 -0.43 -0.98
CA TRP A 149 0.24 0.21 -2.05
C TRP A 149 -0.48 1.47 -1.54
N VAL A 150 -0.39 2.54 -2.32
CA VAL A 150 -1.17 3.77 -2.15
C VAL A 150 -1.94 4.01 -3.43
N VAL A 151 -3.25 4.16 -3.33
CA VAL A 151 -4.12 4.35 -4.50
C VAL A 151 -4.97 5.59 -4.34
N SER A 152 -5.40 6.16 -5.46
CA SER A 152 -6.34 7.29 -5.46
C SER A 152 -7.71 6.88 -4.91
N ASP A 153 -8.49 7.88 -4.51
CA ASP A 153 -9.88 7.71 -4.08
C ASP A 153 -10.76 7.06 -5.16
N ARG A 154 -10.55 7.43 -6.43
CA ARG A 154 -11.24 6.87 -7.60
C ARG A 154 -11.10 5.36 -7.70
N VAL A 155 -9.92 4.81 -7.34
CA VAL A 155 -9.72 3.35 -7.31
C VAL A 155 -10.63 2.72 -6.25
N ARG A 156 -10.68 3.28 -5.04
CA ARG A 156 -11.59 2.80 -3.98
C ARG A 156 -13.06 2.90 -4.43
N GLU A 157 -13.45 4.00 -5.07
CA GLU A 157 -14.82 4.17 -5.60
C GLU A 157 -15.18 3.11 -6.64
N LEU A 158 -14.25 2.78 -7.54
CA LEU A 158 -14.45 1.69 -8.50
C LEU A 158 -14.69 0.36 -7.79
N PHE A 159 -13.92 0.05 -6.73
CA PHE A 159 -14.11 -1.17 -5.95
C PHE A 159 -15.51 -1.24 -5.35
N LEU A 160 -15.99 -0.13 -4.78
CA LEU A 160 -17.32 -0.06 -4.19
C LEU A 160 -18.42 -0.19 -5.25
N ARG A 161 -18.32 0.57 -6.34
CA ARG A 161 -19.30 0.59 -7.44
C ARG A 161 -19.42 -0.78 -8.12
N ASN A 162 -18.30 -1.41 -8.42
CA ASN A 162 -18.24 -2.67 -9.16
C ASN A 162 -18.22 -3.90 -8.24
N LYS A 163 -18.33 -3.71 -6.92
CA LYS A 163 -18.29 -4.78 -5.90
C LYS A 163 -17.04 -5.66 -6.03
N LEU A 164 -15.90 -5.04 -6.31
CA LEU A 164 -14.60 -5.71 -6.34
C LEU A 164 -14.18 -6.07 -4.91
N LYS A 165 -13.43 -7.16 -4.77
CA LYS A 165 -13.04 -7.75 -3.47
C LYS A 165 -11.54 -7.95 -3.39
N GLY A 166 -11.04 -8.13 -2.16
CA GLY A 166 -9.65 -8.55 -1.92
C GLY A 166 -8.72 -7.48 -1.36
N TRP A 167 -9.18 -6.21 -1.33
CA TRP A 167 -8.47 -5.12 -0.68
C TRP A 167 -9.25 -4.54 0.48
N ALA A 168 -8.51 -4.13 1.51
CA ALA A 168 -8.98 -3.31 2.61
C ALA A 168 -8.33 -1.93 2.48
N PHE A 169 -9.15 -0.89 2.35
CA PHE A 169 -8.65 0.48 2.21
C PHE A 169 -8.51 1.12 3.58
N ARG A 170 -7.35 1.72 3.82
CA ARG A 170 -7.10 2.60 4.98
C ARG A 170 -6.79 3.99 4.45
N PRO A 171 -7.28 5.06 5.10
CA PRO A 171 -7.02 6.41 4.64
C PRO A 171 -5.52 6.73 4.76
N VAL A 172 -5.04 7.46 3.76
CA VAL A 172 -3.80 8.26 3.80
C VAL A 172 -4.23 9.71 3.64
N LEU A 173 -3.46 10.64 4.19
CA LEU A 173 -3.83 12.04 4.27
C LEU A 173 -2.88 12.90 3.45
N VAL A 174 -3.41 13.99 2.90
CA VAL A 174 -2.59 15.10 2.42
C VAL A 174 -2.48 16.12 3.53
N LYS A 175 -1.27 16.57 3.84
CA LYS A 175 -1.00 17.57 4.87
C LYS A 175 -1.83 18.82 4.62
N ALA A 176 -2.40 19.36 5.69
CA ALA A 176 -3.29 20.53 5.68
C ALA A 176 -4.60 20.38 4.86
N SER A 177 -4.91 19.19 4.31
CA SER A 177 -6.25 18.93 3.77
C SER A 177 -7.31 18.97 4.88
N GLU A 178 -8.57 19.17 4.50
CA GLU A 178 -9.70 19.14 5.44
C GLU A 178 -9.72 17.86 6.28
N MET A 179 -9.50 16.70 5.65
CA MET A 179 -9.45 15.41 6.34
C MET A 179 -8.25 15.31 7.29
N HIS A 180 -7.11 15.91 6.95
CA HIS A 180 -5.96 15.98 7.86
C HIS A 180 -6.24 16.86 9.08
N ILE A 181 -6.83 18.03 8.87
CA ILE A 181 -7.20 18.95 9.96
C ILE A 181 -8.18 18.27 10.92
N GLU A 182 -9.20 17.61 10.37
CA GLU A 182 -10.20 16.90 11.17
C GLU A 182 -9.57 15.70 11.92
N TYR A 183 -8.69 14.95 11.27
CA TYR A 183 -7.93 13.88 11.91
C TYR A 183 -7.11 14.38 13.10
N GLU A 184 -6.36 15.48 12.94
CA GLU A 184 -5.60 16.08 14.02
C GLU A 184 -6.51 16.57 15.15
N ARG A 185 -7.64 17.21 14.83
CA ARG A 185 -8.62 17.68 15.81
C ARG A 185 -9.17 16.53 16.66
N LEU A 186 -9.59 15.44 16.02
CA LEU A 186 -10.14 14.26 16.70
C LEU A 186 -9.11 13.61 17.63
N TRP A 187 -7.88 13.41 17.15
CA TRP A 187 -6.82 12.86 17.98
C TRP A 187 -6.46 13.78 19.13
N ASN A 188 -6.33 15.09 18.90
CA ASN A 188 -6.08 16.06 19.97
C ASN A 188 -7.13 15.96 21.08
N GLY A 189 -8.42 15.95 20.71
CA GLY A 189 -9.51 15.79 21.67
C GLY A 189 -9.45 14.45 22.43
N LEU A 190 -9.12 13.35 21.73
CA LEU A 190 -8.95 12.05 22.39
C LEU A 190 -7.80 12.07 23.40
N PHE A 191 -6.63 12.59 23.04
CA PHE A 191 -5.49 12.67 23.94
C PHE A 191 -5.77 13.54 25.15
N GLU A 192 -6.44 14.68 24.98
CA GLU A 192 -6.88 15.52 26.10
C GLU A 192 -7.81 14.76 27.05
N GLN A 193 -8.76 13.99 26.53
CA GLN A 193 -9.64 13.16 27.35
C GLN A 193 -8.90 12.05 28.09
N VAL A 194 -7.95 11.37 27.43
CA VAL A 194 -7.14 10.33 28.07
C VAL A 194 -6.24 10.95 29.16
N ALA A 195 -5.64 12.11 28.91
CA ALA A 195 -4.79 12.84 29.86
C ALA A 195 -5.56 13.39 31.07
N ALA A 196 -6.82 13.80 30.88
CA ALA A 196 -7.67 14.30 31.96
C ALA A 196 -8.13 13.22 32.95
N ASN A 197 -8.02 11.93 32.58
CA ASN A 197 -8.38 10.83 33.48
C ASN A 197 -7.19 10.48 34.38
N SER A 198 -7.32 10.80 35.67
CA SER A 198 -6.29 10.58 36.70
C SER A 198 -5.94 9.11 36.97
N GLN A 199 -6.68 8.15 36.39
CA GLN A 199 -6.36 6.73 36.47
C GLN A 199 -5.47 6.24 35.31
N ASN A 200 -5.25 7.06 34.28
CA ASN A 200 -4.36 6.73 33.18
C ASN A 200 -2.92 7.13 33.55
N PHE A 201 -2.04 6.15 33.65
CA PHE A 201 -0.60 6.39 33.80
C PHE A 201 0.04 6.32 32.40
N PHE A 202 0.67 7.42 31.98
CA PHE A 202 1.47 7.49 30.76
C PHE A 202 2.95 7.27 31.08
#